data_AF-B0L8Z2-F1
#
_entry.id   AF-B0L8Z2-F1
#
_cell.length_a   1.000
_cell.length_b   1.000
_cell.length_c   1.000
_cell.angle_alpha   90.00
_cell.angle_beta   90.00
_cell.angle_gamma   90.00
#
_symmetry.space_group_name_H-M   'P 1'
#
loop_
_entity.id
_entity.type
_entity.pdbx_description
1 polymer ?
#
loop_
_entity_poly.entity_id
_entity_poly.type
_entity_poly.pdbx_seq_one_letter_code
_entity_poly.pdbx_strand_id
1 'polypeptide(L)'
;IGDDINAVAKQASVALDIPIIPCNCEGFRGVSQSLGHHISNDTIRDHIIGTREFAEPSSPYDISLIGDYNIGGDVWSAKALLEEIGLNVKSVWTGDGELEKIAATHTVKLNLIHCYRSMN
;
A
#
# COMPACT_ATOMS: atom_id res chain seq x y z
N ILE A 1 21.91 0.22 17.61
CA ILE A 1 22.19 -0.78 18.68
C ILE A 1 22.24 -2.21 18.18
N GLY A 2 21.78 -2.48 16.94
CA GLY A 2 21.99 -3.78 16.28
C GLY A 2 20.84 -4.77 16.43
N ASP A 3 19.65 -4.29 16.80
CA ASP A 3 18.47 -5.13 16.99
C ASP A 3 18.01 -5.74 15.66
N ASP A 4 17.68 -7.03 15.67
CA ASP A 4 17.12 -7.73 14.51
C ASP A 4 15.59 -7.75 14.57
N ILE A 5 14.98 -6.63 14.16
CA ILE A 5 13.52 -6.50 14.13
C ILE A 5 12.86 -7.44 13.09
N ASN A 6 13.61 -7.90 12.08
CA ASN A 6 13.09 -8.79 11.04
C ASN A 6 12.85 -10.19 11.61
N ALA A 7 13.81 -10.73 12.36
CA ALA A 7 13.66 -12.00 13.04
C ALA A 7 12.51 -11.96 14.06
N VAL A 8 12.42 -10.87 14.85
CA VAL A 8 11.35 -10.69 15.85
C VAL A 8 9.98 -10.59 15.18
N ALA A 9 9.84 -9.75 14.13
CA ALA A 9 8.59 -9.60 13.40
C ALA A 9 8.11 -10.94 12.81
N LYS A 10 9.02 -11.73 12.23
CA LYS A 10 8.71 -13.06 11.70
C LYS A 10 8.21 -14.01 12.79
N GLN A 11 8.89 -14.08 13.93
CA GLN A 11 8.50 -14.94 15.05
C GLN A 11 7.13 -14.53 15.62
N ALA A 12 6.93 -13.24 15.82
CA ALA A 12 5.69 -12.71 16.38
C ALA A 12 4.50 -12.87 15.42
N SER A 13 4.73 -12.70 14.11
CA SER A 13 3.71 -12.92 13.06
C SER A 13 3.17 -14.35 13.12
N VAL A 14 4.06 -15.34 13.25
CA VAL A 14 3.68 -16.76 13.42
C VAL A 14 2.96 -17.00 14.75
N ALA A 15 3.44 -16.41 15.84
CA ALA A 15 2.87 -16.64 17.17
C ALA A 15 1.47 -16.05 17.34
N LEU A 16 1.17 -14.93 16.66
CA LEU A 16 -0.10 -14.20 16.78
C LEU A 16 -1.05 -14.42 15.62
N ASP A 17 -0.61 -15.11 14.55
CA ASP A 17 -1.38 -15.33 13.33
C ASP A 17 -1.92 -14.03 12.69
N ILE A 18 -1.12 -12.96 12.79
CA ILE A 18 -1.40 -11.66 12.16
C ILE A 18 -0.13 -11.12 11.50
N PRO A 19 -0.24 -10.40 10.37
CA PRO A 19 0.93 -9.81 9.72
C PRO A 19 1.65 -8.81 10.62
N ILE A 20 2.93 -9.05 10.91
CA ILE A 20 3.83 -8.09 11.55
C ILE A 20 4.94 -7.76 10.57
N ILE A 21 4.97 -6.50 10.14
CA ILE A 21 5.80 -6.07 9.02
C ILE A 21 6.95 -5.20 9.53
N PRO A 22 8.21 -5.65 9.42
CA PRO A 22 9.36 -4.85 9.81
C PRO A 22 9.62 -3.75 8.77
N CYS A 23 9.84 -2.51 9.21
CA CYS A 23 10.21 -1.41 8.33
C CYS A 23 11.48 -0.74 8.85
N ASN A 24 12.60 -0.99 8.19
CA ASN A 24 13.93 -0.49 8.58
C ASN A 24 14.14 0.93 8.04
N CYS A 25 13.35 1.89 8.54
CA CYS A 25 13.29 3.28 8.06
C CYS A 25 13.95 4.28 9.02
N GLU A 26 15.09 3.91 9.61
CA GLU A 26 15.79 4.75 10.59
C GLU A 26 16.17 6.11 9.98
N GLY A 27 15.96 7.19 10.73
CA GLY A 27 16.10 8.56 10.22
C GLY A 27 17.51 9.00 9.82
N PHE A 28 18.55 8.21 10.14
CA PHE A 28 19.91 8.43 9.65
C PHE A 28 20.16 7.81 8.27
N ARG A 29 19.22 7.03 7.73
CA ARG A 29 19.34 6.43 6.40
C ARG A 29 18.92 7.45 5.34
N GLY A 30 19.73 7.57 4.30
CA GLY A 30 19.46 8.49 3.20
C GLY A 30 19.70 9.94 3.58
N VAL A 31 19.03 10.86 2.88
CA VAL A 31 19.25 12.31 3.00
C VAL A 31 17.96 13.11 3.13
N SER A 32 16.80 12.46 3.00
CA SER A 32 15.48 13.08 3.06
C SER A 32 14.41 12.01 3.26
N GLN A 33 13.15 12.45 3.38
CA GLN A 33 11.98 11.57 3.45
C GLN A 33 11.90 10.59 2.27
N SER A 34 12.53 10.92 1.14
CA SER A 34 12.48 10.13 -0.09
C SER A 34 12.97 8.70 0.09
N LEU A 35 13.99 8.46 0.93
CA LEU A 35 14.45 7.08 1.15
C LEU A 35 13.46 6.30 2.02
N GLY A 36 12.78 6.96 2.96
CA GLY A 36 11.72 6.35 3.74
C GLY A 36 10.57 5.85 2.86
N HIS A 37 10.21 6.60 1.80
CA HIS A 37 9.23 6.16 0.82
C HIS A 37 9.66 4.87 0.12
N HIS A 38 10.89 4.82 -0.39
CA HIS A 38 11.45 3.62 -1.03
C HIS A 38 11.44 2.40 -0.10
N ILE A 39 11.94 2.58 1.15
CA ILE A 39 11.96 1.50 2.14
C ILE A 39 10.55 0.99 2.42
N SER A 40 9.58 1.90 2.52
CA SER A 40 8.18 1.55 2.77
C SER A 40 7.55 0.79 1.59
N ASN A 41 7.83 1.21 0.35
CA ASN A 41 7.37 0.53 -0.86
C ASN A 41 7.96 -0.87 -0.98
N ASP A 42 9.26 -1.03 -0.73
CA ASP A 42 9.93 -2.33 -0.70
C ASP A 42 9.31 -3.24 0.36
N THR A 43 9.04 -2.68 1.54
CA THR A 43 8.42 -3.40 2.65
C THR A 43 7.01 -3.89 2.31
N ILE A 44 6.18 -3.04 1.68
CA ILE A 44 4.83 -3.43 1.23
C ILE A 44 4.91 -4.48 0.11
N ARG A 45 5.83 -4.33 -0.84
CA ARG A 45 6.07 -5.32 -1.90
C ARG A 45 6.44 -6.69 -1.33
N ASP A 46 7.39 -6.73 -0.40
CA ASP A 46 7.99 -7.98 0.06
C ASP A 46 7.09 -8.72 1.06
N HIS A 47 6.19 -8.02 1.75
CA HIS A 47 5.41 -8.60 2.84
C HIS A 47 3.88 -8.54 2.68
N ILE A 48 3.33 -7.66 1.84
CA ILE A 48 1.89 -7.40 1.80
C ILE A 48 1.30 -7.73 0.42
N ILE A 49 1.87 -7.23 -0.67
CA ILE A 49 1.33 -7.46 -2.01
C ILE A 49 1.29 -8.97 -2.32
N GLY A 50 0.16 -9.45 -2.86
CA GLY A 50 -0.02 -10.84 -3.26
C GLY A 50 -0.37 -11.79 -2.11
N THR A 51 -0.49 -11.29 -0.88
CA THR A 51 -0.90 -12.12 0.27
C THR A 51 -2.42 -12.30 0.39
N ARG A 52 -3.20 -11.61 -0.45
CA ARG A 52 -4.66 -11.60 -0.48
C ARG A 52 -5.16 -11.42 -1.91
N GLU A 53 -6.43 -11.76 -2.11
CA GLU A 53 -7.16 -11.58 -3.36
C GLU A 53 -8.47 -10.83 -3.09
N PHE A 54 -8.97 -10.12 -4.09
CA PHE A 54 -10.32 -9.55 -3.99
C PHE A 54 -11.36 -10.68 -4.00
N ALA A 55 -12.34 -10.61 -3.10
CA ALA A 55 -13.43 -11.58 -3.06
C ALA A 55 -14.40 -11.39 -4.24
N GLU A 56 -14.53 -10.16 -4.75
CA GLU A 56 -15.40 -9.85 -5.87
C GLU A 56 -14.77 -10.28 -7.21
N PRO A 57 -15.57 -10.70 -8.20
CA PRO A 57 -15.07 -11.00 -9.54
C PRO A 57 -14.35 -9.80 -10.16
N SER A 58 -13.29 -10.09 -10.91
CA SER A 58 -12.56 -9.05 -11.62
C SER A 58 -13.41 -8.41 -12.72
N SER A 59 -13.29 -7.10 -12.86
CA SER A 59 -13.83 -6.29 -13.94
C SER A 59 -12.69 -5.74 -14.82
N PRO A 60 -12.91 -5.52 -16.14
CA PRO A 60 -11.95 -4.82 -16.99
C PRO A 60 -11.73 -3.35 -16.55
N TYR A 61 -12.57 -2.81 -15.68
CA TYR A 61 -12.51 -1.43 -15.18
C TYR A 61 -11.95 -1.31 -13.75
N ASP A 62 -11.39 -2.38 -13.20
CA ASP A 62 -10.76 -2.36 -11.88
C ASP A 62 -9.46 -1.54 -11.90
N ILE A 63 -9.38 -0.54 -11.02
CA ILE A 63 -8.20 0.33 -10.88
C ILE A 63 -7.77 0.45 -9.41
N SER A 64 -6.56 0.96 -9.19
CA SER A 64 -6.13 1.47 -7.89
C SER A 64 -5.64 2.91 -7.97
N LEU A 65 -5.93 3.70 -6.94
CA LEU A 65 -5.37 5.04 -6.76
C LEU A 65 -4.12 4.95 -5.88
N ILE A 66 -2.96 5.31 -6.44
CA ILE A 66 -1.65 5.11 -5.84
C ILE A 66 -1.01 6.45 -5.49
N GLY A 67 -0.56 6.61 -4.25
CA GLY A 67 0.16 7.80 -3.79
C GLY A 67 -0.76 8.97 -3.48
N ASP A 68 -1.97 8.68 -2.99
CA ASP A 68 -2.87 9.66 -2.42
C ASP A 68 -3.11 9.34 -0.94
N TYR A 69 -2.90 10.35 -0.09
CA TYR A 69 -2.92 10.22 1.36
C TYR A 69 -4.22 10.75 1.99
N ASN A 70 -5.21 11.08 1.16
CA ASN A 70 -6.54 11.55 1.57
C ASN A 70 -6.50 12.78 2.49
N ILE A 71 -5.56 13.69 2.26
CA ILE A 71 -5.44 14.90 3.06
C ILE A 71 -6.71 15.74 2.86
N GLY A 72 -7.44 16.00 3.94
CA GLY A 72 -8.68 16.78 3.87
C GLY A 72 -9.81 16.16 3.04
N GLY A 73 -9.74 14.86 2.71
CA GLY A 73 -10.76 14.17 1.89
C GLY A 73 -10.45 14.08 0.40
N ASP A 74 -9.22 14.37 -0.05
CA ASP A 74 -8.81 14.35 -1.47
C ASP A 74 -9.15 13.02 -2.18
N VAL A 75 -8.92 11.88 -1.53
CA VAL A 75 -9.26 10.56 -2.10
C VAL A 75 -10.76 10.43 -2.29
N TRP A 76 -11.56 10.87 -1.33
CA TRP A 76 -13.02 10.73 -1.40
C TRP A 76 -13.60 11.50 -2.59
N SER A 77 -13.11 12.72 -2.81
CA SER A 77 -13.49 13.52 -3.97
C SER A 77 -13.02 12.91 -5.29
N ALA A 78 -11.76 12.47 -5.38
CA ALA A 78 -11.23 11.84 -6.59
C ALA A 78 -11.93 10.52 -6.91
N LYS A 79 -12.14 9.66 -5.90
CA LYS A 79 -12.81 8.38 -6.03
C LYS A 79 -14.23 8.52 -6.54
N ALA A 80 -15.01 9.48 -6.01
CA ALA A 80 -16.37 9.73 -6.47
C ALA A 80 -16.43 10.02 -7.98
N LEU A 81 -15.49 10.83 -8.50
CA LEU A 81 -15.41 11.14 -9.93
C LEU A 81 -14.99 9.93 -10.78
N LEU A 82 -14.03 9.14 -10.31
CA LEU A 82 -13.57 7.93 -11.00
C LEU A 82 -14.69 6.87 -11.09
N GLU A 83 -15.47 6.72 -10.03
CA GLU A 83 -16.62 5.81 -10.00
C GLU A 83 -17.79 6.32 -10.87
N GLU A 84 -18.00 7.64 -10.93
CA GLU A 84 -19.02 8.26 -11.81
C GLU A 84 -18.76 7.99 -13.30
N ILE A 85 -17.49 7.93 -13.72
CA ILE A 85 -17.11 7.57 -15.11
C ILE A 85 -17.07 6.05 -15.35
N GLY A 86 -17.48 5.24 -14.38
CA GLY A 86 -17.63 3.79 -14.50
C GLY A 86 -16.39 2.96 -14.16
N LEU A 87 -15.35 3.56 -13.58
CA LEU A 87 -14.21 2.81 -13.05
C LEU A 87 -14.55 2.22 -11.68
N ASN A 88 -13.87 1.13 -11.32
CA ASN A 88 -14.02 0.49 -10.02
C ASN A 88 -12.75 0.69 -9.20
N VAL A 89 -12.78 1.58 -8.22
CA VAL A 89 -11.62 1.87 -7.36
C VAL A 89 -11.49 0.79 -6.29
N LYS A 90 -10.75 -0.28 -6.64
CA LYS A 90 -10.56 -1.47 -5.80
C LYS A 90 -9.65 -1.22 -4.60
N SER A 91 -8.69 -0.30 -4.73
CA SER A 91 -7.70 -0.02 -3.71
C SER A 91 -7.21 1.43 -3.76
N VAL A 92 -6.85 1.95 -2.59
CA VAL A 92 -6.24 3.27 -2.40
C VAL A 92 -4.99 3.13 -1.55
N TRP A 93 -3.90 3.72 -2.03
CA TRP A 93 -2.60 3.73 -1.34
C TRP A 93 -2.23 5.17 -0.98
N THR A 94 -2.27 5.58 0.30
CA THR A 94 -2.76 4.83 1.48
C THR A 94 -3.77 5.62 2.30
N GLY A 95 -4.21 6.79 1.82
CA GLY A 95 -5.25 7.58 2.47
C GLY A 95 -6.56 6.80 2.48
N ASP A 96 -7.09 6.52 3.67
CA ASP A 96 -8.27 5.64 3.85
C ASP A 96 -8.08 4.22 3.26
N GLY A 97 -6.83 3.75 3.18
CA GLY A 97 -6.47 2.44 2.65
C GLY A 97 -6.73 1.31 3.65
N GLU A 98 -7.14 0.15 3.13
CA GLU A 98 -7.29 -1.09 3.90
C GLU A 98 -6.20 -2.08 3.51
N LEU A 99 -5.57 -2.74 4.49
CA LEU A 99 -4.47 -3.70 4.25
C LEU A 99 -4.87 -4.79 3.25
N GLU A 100 -6.07 -5.34 3.38
CA GLU A 100 -6.60 -6.41 2.52
C GLU A 100 -6.70 -5.96 1.06
N LYS A 101 -7.12 -4.72 0.80
CA LYS A 101 -7.20 -4.14 -0.55
C LYS A 101 -5.83 -3.82 -1.13
N ILE A 102 -4.91 -3.31 -0.31
CA ILE A 102 -3.50 -3.08 -0.68
C ILE A 102 -2.84 -4.41 -1.08
N ALA A 103 -3.01 -5.46 -0.27
CA ALA A 103 -2.49 -6.80 -0.56
C ALA A 103 -3.03 -7.38 -1.88
N ALA A 104 -4.32 -7.20 -2.16
CA ALA A 104 -4.98 -7.65 -3.38
C ALA A 104 -4.76 -6.75 -4.62
N THR A 105 -4.11 -5.59 -4.46
CA THR A 105 -4.00 -4.56 -5.52
C THR A 105 -3.32 -5.07 -6.80
N HIS A 106 -2.49 -6.10 -6.72
CA HIS A 106 -1.78 -6.67 -7.86
C HIS A 106 -2.68 -7.23 -8.98
N THR A 107 -4.00 -7.37 -8.75
CA THR A 107 -4.96 -7.90 -9.72
C THR A 107 -5.75 -6.84 -10.50
N VAL A 108 -5.59 -5.55 -10.18
CA VAL A 108 -6.25 -4.45 -10.90
C VAL A 108 -5.73 -4.32 -12.34
N LYS A 109 -6.47 -3.62 -13.20
CA LYS A 109 -6.13 -3.43 -14.62
C LYS A 109 -5.29 -2.20 -14.88
N LEU A 110 -5.35 -1.21 -13.99
CA LEU A 110 -4.56 0.02 -14.10
C LEU A 110 -4.26 0.63 -12.73
N ASN A 111 -3.00 1.04 -12.53
CA ASN A 111 -2.58 1.85 -11.40
C ASN A 111 -2.56 3.32 -11.80
N LEU A 112 -3.35 4.15 -11.12
CA LEU A 112 -3.36 5.61 -11.29
C LEU A 112 -2.45 6.24 -10.24
N ILE A 113 -1.31 6.78 -10.64
CA ILE A 113 -0.31 7.33 -9.72
C ILE A 113 -0.49 8.83 -9.58
N HIS A 114 -0.82 9.29 -8.36
CA HIS A 114 -0.92 10.71 -8.01
C HIS A 114 0.45 11.24 -7.52
N CYS A 115 0.89 10.86 -6.32
CA CYS A 115 2.24 11.21 -5.85
C CYS A 115 3.29 10.26 -6.43
N TYR A 116 3.84 10.63 -7.59
CA TYR A 116 4.95 9.93 -8.23
C TYR A 116 6.16 9.78 -7.31
N ARG A 117 6.42 10.75 -6.43
CA ARG A 117 7.68 10.73 -5.66
C ARG A 117 7.71 9.66 -4.59
N SER A 118 6.59 9.42 -3.93
CA SER A 118 6.53 8.52 -2.78
C SER A 118 6.14 7.09 -3.16
N MET A 119 5.54 6.88 -4.32
CA MET A 119 5.15 5.54 -4.82
C MET A 119 5.96 5.17 -6.06
N ASN A 120 7.27 5.02 -5.86
CA ASN A 120 8.28 4.74 -6.88
C ASN A 120 9.20 3.56 -6.51
#